data_AF-A0A6P6VI11-F1
#
_entry.id   AF-A0A6P6VI11-F1
#
_cell.length_a   1.000
_cell.length_b   1.000
_cell.length_c   1.000
_cell.angle_alpha   90.00
_cell.angle_beta   90.00
_cell.angle_gamma   90.00
#
_symmetry.space_group_name_H-M   'P 1'
#
loop_
_entity.id
_entity.type
_entity.pdbx_description
1 polymer ?
#
loop_
_entity_poly.entity_id
_entity_poly.type
_entity_poly.pdbx_seq_one_letter_code
_entity_poly.pdbx_strand_id
1 'polypeptide(L)'
;MVVDYRTTREMSLLNPFSGVEIELPNQNTFPEYDLYEMDPDIFVRRMVLSSRPSRESPEDDDFVVMIICGGVGFLAFWRPKDLRWNRIETRNSSYADVIYTNGQFYAIDHMGNVVVCDVFEANPTDQARIIARFSPELWDKKELYLVKSSSTDDEPFLVVTRDNIPNYEDEQGFELDKPIYGTTEFQVFELVSTAGGEKEITSRWKEIKNLGSRSIFLGHSSSMCLQNNKLAPGIKPGHIYFTDDAWAAYVEIPEGGGKDIGLYNLEKGVTAPLYDAPLRLSRTCPSLWITPNF
;
A
#
# COMPACT_ATOMS: atom_id res chain seq x y z
N MET A 1 9.90 9.72 3.11
CA MET A 1 9.93 9.50 4.57
C MET A 1 9.57 8.05 4.78
N VAL A 2 10.12 7.40 5.81
CA VAL A 2 9.76 6.05 6.27
C VAL A 2 9.41 6.14 7.76
N VAL A 3 8.59 5.21 8.27
CA VAL A 3 8.40 5.09 9.73
C VAL A 3 9.60 4.35 10.30
N ASP A 4 10.23 4.94 11.32
CA ASP A 4 11.33 4.33 12.07
C ASP A 4 10.91 4.07 13.51
N TYR A 5 11.46 3.00 14.11
CA TYR A 5 11.19 2.59 15.48
C TYR A 5 12.49 2.69 16.30
N ARG A 6 12.57 3.68 17.19
CA ARG A 6 13.80 3.95 17.97
C ARG A 6 13.98 3.02 19.17
N THR A 7 12.86 2.63 19.78
CA THR A 7 12.74 1.63 20.86
C THR A 7 11.42 0.90 20.65
N THR A 8 11.14 -0.17 21.41
CA THR A 8 9.80 -0.76 21.40
C THR A 8 8.79 0.36 21.63
N ARG A 9 7.93 0.66 20.64
CA ARG A 9 6.78 1.57 20.70
C ARG A 9 6.98 3.05 20.32
N GLU A 10 8.20 3.56 20.25
CA GLU A 10 8.45 4.94 19.77
C GLU A 10 8.49 4.99 18.24
N MET A 11 7.79 5.94 17.63
CA MET A 11 7.71 6.07 16.17
C MET A 11 8.13 7.46 15.72
N SER A 12 8.87 7.51 14.61
CA SER A 12 9.22 8.76 13.94
C SER A 12 9.10 8.63 12.43
N LEU A 13 8.91 9.76 11.75
CA LEU A 13 9.09 9.85 10.31
C LEU A 13 10.54 10.21 10.01
N LEU A 14 11.26 9.31 9.36
CA LEU A 14 12.64 9.52 8.96
C LEU A 14 12.74 9.81 7.46
N ASN A 15 13.46 10.88 7.11
CA ASN A 15 13.96 11.06 5.75
C ASN A 15 15.35 10.41 5.63
N PRO A 16 15.48 9.27 4.91
CA PRO A 16 16.75 8.53 4.86
C PRO A 16 17.87 9.29 4.13
N PHE A 17 17.55 10.34 3.36
CA PHE A 17 18.54 11.13 2.61
C PHE A 17 18.99 12.38 3.36
N SER A 18 18.07 13.07 4.04
CA SER A 18 18.40 14.30 4.75
C SER A 18 18.67 14.09 6.24
N GLY A 19 18.32 12.93 6.79
CA GLY A 19 18.34 12.65 8.23
C GLY A 19 17.32 13.45 9.03
N VAL A 20 16.40 14.16 8.37
CA VAL A 20 15.31 14.89 9.05
C VAL A 20 14.38 13.87 9.68
N GLU A 21 14.02 14.14 10.92
CA GLU A 21 13.17 13.26 11.71
C GLU A 21 12.05 14.05 12.36
N ILE A 22 10.83 13.48 12.32
CA ILE A 22 9.63 14.07 12.92
C ILE A 22 9.04 13.05 13.88
N GLU A 23 8.92 13.42 15.15
CA GLU A 23 8.30 12.56 16.16
C GLU A 23 6.83 12.33 15.84
N LEU A 24 6.40 11.07 15.91
CA LEU A 24 5.00 10.68 15.83
C LEU A 24 4.49 10.31 17.23
N PRO A 25 3.16 10.40 17.48
CA PRO A 25 2.60 9.87 18.71
C PRO A 25 2.89 8.38 18.84
N ASN A 26 3.19 7.94 20.07
CA ASN A 26 3.48 6.53 20.38
C ASN A 26 2.35 5.59 19.93
N GLN A 27 2.68 4.36 19.54
CA GLN A 27 1.67 3.38 19.10
C GLN A 27 0.62 3.05 20.17
N ASN A 28 0.92 3.22 21.46
CA ASN A 28 -0.06 3.03 22.53
C ASN A 28 -1.16 4.11 22.56
N THR A 29 -1.02 5.18 21.77
CA THR A 29 -2.02 6.24 21.68
C THR A 29 -3.13 5.95 20.67
N PHE A 30 -3.02 4.84 19.93
CA PHE A 30 -4.07 4.40 19.03
C PHE A 30 -5.32 3.99 19.82
N PRO A 31 -6.52 4.37 19.36
CA PRO A 31 -7.75 3.80 19.88
C PRO A 31 -7.69 2.27 19.81
N GLU A 32 -8.04 1.59 20.91
CA GLU A 32 -8.11 0.12 20.99
C GLU A 32 -6.78 -0.63 20.81
N TYR A 33 -5.65 0.03 21.04
CA TYR A 33 -4.31 -0.58 20.95
C TYR A 33 -4.19 -1.93 21.70
N ASP A 34 -4.75 -2.01 22.92
CA ASP A 34 -4.65 -3.22 23.76
C ASP A 34 -5.60 -4.35 23.34
N LEU A 35 -6.50 -4.15 22.37
CA LEU A 35 -7.45 -5.18 21.95
C LEU A 35 -6.84 -6.23 20.99
N TYR A 36 -5.65 -5.95 20.44
CA TYR A 36 -5.01 -6.82 19.45
C TYR A 36 -3.56 -7.05 19.83
N GLU A 37 -3.22 -8.27 20.29
CA GLU A 37 -1.82 -8.67 20.48
C GLU A 37 -1.11 -8.66 19.13
N MET A 38 -0.08 -7.82 19.02
CA MET A 38 0.68 -7.59 17.80
C MET A 38 2.15 -7.37 18.14
N ASP A 39 3.02 -7.87 17.28
CA ASP A 39 4.43 -7.50 17.33
C ASP A 39 4.55 -5.99 17.05
N PRO A 40 5.14 -5.21 17.98
CA PRO A 40 5.25 -3.76 17.85
C PRO A 40 6.06 -3.33 16.62
N ASP A 41 6.95 -4.18 16.12
CA ASP A 41 7.81 -3.85 14.98
C ASP A 41 7.05 -3.86 13.64
N ILE A 42 5.82 -4.38 13.63
CA ILE A 42 4.96 -4.53 12.44
C ILE A 42 3.61 -3.84 12.59
N PHE A 43 3.51 -2.93 13.56
CA PHE A 43 2.29 -2.22 13.85
C PHE A 43 1.82 -1.37 12.66
N VAL A 44 2.75 -0.71 11.96
CA VAL A 44 2.47 0.07 10.74
C VAL A 44 2.77 -0.77 9.51
N ARG A 45 1.73 -1.09 8.73
CA ARG A 45 1.86 -1.84 7.47
C ARG A 45 2.12 -0.92 6.28
N ARG A 46 1.52 0.27 6.32
CA ARG A 46 1.60 1.23 5.21
C ARG A 46 1.51 2.66 5.72
N MET A 47 2.21 3.56 5.04
CA MET A 47 2.18 4.99 5.34
C MET A 47 2.15 5.82 4.06
N VAL A 48 1.32 6.86 4.05
CA VAL A 48 1.24 7.85 2.97
C VAL A 48 1.20 9.25 3.57
N LEU A 49 1.91 10.18 2.94
CA LEU A 49 1.91 11.60 3.29
C LEU A 49 1.09 12.37 2.26
N SER A 50 0.30 13.35 2.72
CA SER A 50 -0.39 14.29 1.82
C SER A 50 0.58 15.24 1.10
N SER A 51 1.63 15.66 1.79
CA SER A 51 2.67 16.53 1.26
C SER A 51 3.99 16.29 1.98
N ARG A 52 5.07 16.86 1.46
CA ARG A 52 6.37 16.77 2.11
C ARG A 52 6.44 17.76 3.27
N PRO A 53 6.88 17.32 4.45
CA PRO A 53 7.16 18.24 5.55
C PRO A 53 8.22 19.28 5.15
N SER A 54 7.99 20.55 5.47
CA SER A 54 8.90 21.66 5.23
C SER A 54 10.06 21.61 6.21
N ARG A 55 11.27 21.88 5.69
CA ARG A 55 12.45 22.06 6.55
C ARG A 55 12.56 23.48 7.09
N GLU A 56 11.96 24.45 6.40
CA GLU A 56 12.17 25.87 6.65
C GLU A 56 11.16 26.43 7.65
N SER A 57 9.97 25.81 7.73
CA SER A 57 8.87 26.26 8.56
C SER A 57 8.08 25.09 9.19
N PRO A 58 8.70 24.24 10.04
CA PRO A 58 8.03 23.07 10.61
C PRO A 58 6.78 23.38 11.44
N GLU A 59 6.68 24.61 11.96
CA GLU A 59 5.55 25.06 12.79
C GLU A 59 4.29 25.40 11.97
N ASP A 60 4.49 25.68 10.68
CA ASP A 60 3.46 26.02 9.69
C ASP A 60 3.15 24.83 8.75
N ASP A 61 3.76 23.67 8.99
CA ASP A 61 3.49 22.47 8.22
C ASP A 61 2.05 21.99 8.43
N ASP A 62 1.36 21.77 7.31
CA ASP A 62 -0.03 21.29 7.25
C ASP A 62 -0.14 20.01 6.41
N PHE A 63 0.76 19.06 6.67
CA PHE A 63 0.69 17.73 6.06
C PHE A 63 -0.12 16.77 6.92
N VAL A 64 -0.59 15.70 6.31
CA VAL A 64 -1.28 14.60 6.99
C VAL A 64 -0.49 13.34 6.76
N VAL A 65 -0.29 12.58 7.84
CA VAL A 65 0.21 11.21 7.79
C VAL A 65 -1.01 10.30 7.86
N MET A 66 -1.19 9.45 6.86
CA MET A 66 -2.19 8.38 6.86
C MET A 66 -1.48 7.04 6.92
N ILE A 67 -1.94 6.14 7.77
CA ILE A 67 -1.37 4.81 7.89
C ILE A 67 -2.42 3.71 7.86
N ILE A 68 -2.00 2.52 7.42
CA ILE A 68 -2.68 1.26 7.71
C ILE A 68 -1.92 0.60 8.85
N CYS A 69 -2.61 0.30 9.95
CA CYS A 69 -1.97 -0.17 11.17
C CYS A 69 -2.81 -1.15 11.99
N GLY A 70 -2.15 -1.80 12.95
CA GLY A 70 -2.76 -2.78 13.84
C GLY A 70 -3.03 -4.13 13.18
N GLY A 71 -3.39 -5.13 13.98
CA GLY A 71 -3.57 -6.51 13.50
C GLY A 71 -4.69 -6.70 12.49
N VAL A 72 -5.69 -5.83 12.54
CA VAL A 72 -6.84 -5.84 11.63
C VAL A 72 -6.66 -4.83 10.49
N GLY A 73 -5.56 -4.10 10.40
CA GLY A 73 -5.31 -3.17 9.27
C GLY A 73 -6.29 -1.99 9.21
N PHE A 74 -6.43 -1.24 10.30
CA PHE A 74 -7.27 -0.05 10.35
C PHE A 74 -6.58 1.14 9.68
N LEU A 75 -7.39 2.11 9.20
CA LEU A 75 -6.89 3.42 8.81
C LEU A 75 -6.82 4.36 10.00
N ALA A 76 -5.71 5.09 10.10
CA ALA A 76 -5.55 6.17 11.06
C ALA A 76 -4.76 7.31 10.44
N PHE A 77 -4.99 8.52 10.93
CA PHE A 77 -4.27 9.70 10.50
C PHE A 77 -3.76 10.55 11.66
N TRP A 78 -2.73 11.34 11.36
CA TRP A 78 -2.13 12.31 12.26
C TRP A 78 -1.76 13.57 11.50
N ARG A 79 -2.04 14.74 12.09
CA ARG A 79 -1.60 16.05 11.62
C ARG A 79 -0.59 16.65 12.59
N PRO A 80 0.30 17.53 12.12
CA PRO A 80 1.06 18.40 12.99
C PRO A 80 0.14 19.04 14.03
N LYS A 81 0.53 18.94 15.31
CA LYS A 81 -0.21 19.42 16.50
C LYS A 81 -1.30 18.48 17.03
N ASP A 82 -1.66 17.41 16.33
CA ASP A 82 -2.49 16.36 16.92
C ASP A 82 -1.70 15.66 18.05
N LEU A 83 -2.31 15.51 19.23
CA LEU A 83 -1.67 14.87 20.40
C LEU A 83 -1.68 13.34 20.31
N ARG A 84 -2.54 12.76 19.47
CA ARG A 84 -2.80 11.32 19.33
C ARG A 84 -3.21 11.01 17.89
N TRP A 85 -3.17 9.73 17.54
CA TRP A 85 -3.71 9.25 16.27
C TRP A 85 -5.23 9.31 16.25
N ASN A 86 -5.78 9.68 15.09
CA ASN A 86 -7.22 9.70 14.83
C ASN A 86 -7.57 8.50 13.95
N ARG A 87 -8.43 7.61 14.46
CA ARG A 87 -8.88 6.43 13.69
C ARG A 87 -9.99 6.84 12.73
N ILE A 88 -9.94 6.33 11.51
CA ILE A 88 -11.03 6.46 10.54
C ILE A 88 -12.00 5.30 10.77
N GLU A 89 -13.20 5.62 11.24
CA GLU A 89 -14.24 4.63 11.50
C GLU A 89 -15.03 4.28 10.24
N THR A 90 -14.50 3.35 9.46
CA THR A 90 -15.23 2.71 8.36
C THR A 90 -15.66 1.31 8.77
N ARG A 91 -16.93 1.17 9.15
CA ARG A 91 -17.70 -0.09 9.30
C ARG A 91 -16.86 -1.39 9.20
N ASN A 92 -16.14 -1.75 10.25
CA ASN A 92 -15.42 -3.03 10.41
C ASN A 92 -14.53 -3.48 9.22
N SER A 93 -13.97 -2.57 8.43
CA SER A 93 -13.11 -2.91 7.29
C SER A 93 -11.63 -3.02 7.68
N SER A 94 -10.97 -4.07 7.17
CA SER A 94 -9.50 -4.20 7.12
C SER A 94 -9.02 -3.66 5.77
N TYR A 95 -7.99 -2.81 5.78
CA TYR A 95 -7.46 -2.15 4.58
C TYR A 95 -6.24 -2.83 3.99
N ALA A 96 -6.24 -2.98 2.66
CA ALA A 96 -5.14 -3.55 1.90
C ALA A 96 -4.16 -2.48 1.42
N ASP A 97 -4.69 -1.34 0.93
CA ASP A 97 -3.87 -0.29 0.33
C ASP A 97 -4.49 1.10 0.61
N VAL A 98 -3.62 2.11 0.74
CA VAL A 98 -3.96 3.53 0.78
C VAL A 98 -2.97 4.33 -0.10
N ILE A 99 -3.50 5.32 -0.81
CA ILE A 99 -2.76 6.29 -1.63
C ILE A 99 -3.25 7.72 -1.38
N TYR A 100 -2.44 8.70 -1.75
CA TYR A 100 -2.82 10.11 -1.75
C TYR A 100 -2.67 10.67 -3.16
N THR A 101 -3.74 11.24 -3.70
CA THR A 101 -3.76 11.86 -5.02
C THR A 101 -4.84 12.92 -5.05
N ASN A 102 -4.69 13.95 -5.89
CA ASN A 102 -5.72 14.96 -6.14
C ASN A 102 -6.28 15.60 -4.85
N GLY A 103 -5.40 15.84 -3.87
CA GLY A 103 -5.75 16.47 -2.60
C GLY A 103 -6.39 15.55 -1.56
N GLN A 104 -6.66 14.28 -1.87
CA GLN A 104 -7.43 13.37 -1.00
C GLN A 104 -6.73 12.03 -0.81
N PHE A 105 -7.05 11.37 0.29
CA PHE A 105 -6.64 9.98 0.53
C PHE A 105 -7.70 9.04 -0.04
N TYR A 106 -7.24 7.99 -0.72
CA TYR A 106 -8.08 6.91 -1.21
C TYR A 106 -7.51 5.59 -0.71
N ALA A 107 -8.39 4.69 -0.29
CA ALA A 107 -8.00 3.38 0.20
C ALA A 107 -8.89 2.29 -0.40
N ILE A 108 -8.41 1.06 -0.37
CA ILE A 108 -9.19 -0.13 -0.72
C ILE A 108 -9.16 -1.12 0.44
N ASP A 109 -10.33 -1.62 0.81
CA ASP A 109 -10.46 -2.65 1.84
C ASP A 109 -10.44 -4.08 1.26
N HIS A 110 -10.27 -5.07 2.13
CA HIS A 110 -10.38 -6.50 1.78
C HIS A 110 -11.83 -6.95 1.49
N MET A 111 -12.77 -6.03 1.28
CA MET A 111 -14.06 -6.33 0.65
C MET A 111 -14.13 -5.76 -0.77
N GLY A 112 -13.06 -5.11 -1.25
CA GLY A 112 -12.97 -4.44 -2.54
C GLY A 112 -13.67 -3.06 -2.56
N ASN A 113 -14.05 -2.49 -1.42
CA ASN A 113 -14.58 -1.13 -1.39
C ASN A 113 -13.43 -0.14 -1.57
N VAL A 114 -13.52 0.69 -2.61
CA VAL A 114 -12.66 1.88 -2.75
C VAL A 114 -13.32 3.02 -1.99
N VAL A 115 -12.62 3.55 -1.01
CA VAL A 115 -13.08 4.65 -0.16
C VAL A 115 -12.25 5.89 -0.41
N VAL A 116 -12.88 7.05 -0.25
CA VAL A 116 -12.17 8.32 -0.09
C VAL A 116 -12.29 8.76 1.36
N CYS A 117 -11.19 9.27 1.91
CA CYS A 117 -11.13 9.75 3.28
C CYS A 117 -11.03 11.28 3.30
N ASP A 118 -11.98 11.92 3.97
CA ASP A 118 -11.96 13.34 4.27
C ASP A 118 -11.40 13.56 5.68
N VAL A 119 -10.14 13.98 5.71
CA VAL A 119 -9.37 14.23 6.95
C VAL A 119 -9.01 15.69 7.13
N PHE A 120 -9.46 16.54 6.19
CA PHE A 120 -9.24 17.99 6.22
C PHE A 120 -10.46 18.73 6.77
N GLU A 121 -11.66 18.15 6.65
CA GLU A 121 -12.88 18.72 7.23
C GLU A 121 -13.05 18.39 8.73
N ALA A 122 -13.70 19.30 9.45
CA ALA A 122 -13.79 19.27 10.92
C ALA A 122 -14.82 18.26 11.47
N ASN A 123 -15.62 17.59 10.63
CA ASN A 123 -16.70 16.71 11.08
C ASN A 123 -16.20 15.26 11.26
N PRO A 124 -16.12 14.73 12.50
CA PRO A 124 -15.56 13.40 12.76
C PRO A 124 -16.41 12.25 12.22
N THR A 125 -17.69 12.50 11.97
CA THR A 125 -18.69 11.44 11.71
C THR A 125 -18.76 10.96 10.27
N ASP A 126 -18.21 11.72 9.31
CA ASP A 126 -18.26 11.43 7.86
C ASP A 126 -16.85 11.42 7.22
N GLN A 127 -15.84 10.97 7.97
CA GLN A 127 -14.44 10.99 7.53
C GLN A 127 -14.11 10.04 6.37
N ALA A 128 -15.02 9.14 6.00
CA ALA A 128 -14.79 8.26 4.86
C ALA A 128 -16.10 7.82 4.20
N ARG A 129 -16.08 7.80 2.87
CA ARG A 129 -17.20 7.33 2.04
C ARG A 129 -16.72 6.37 0.97
N ILE A 130 -17.51 5.34 0.72
CA ILE A 130 -17.28 4.44 -0.42
C ILE A 130 -17.56 5.23 -1.70
N ILE A 131 -16.68 5.08 -2.70
CA ILE A 131 -16.84 5.70 -4.03
C ILE A 131 -16.96 4.65 -5.14
N ALA A 132 -16.43 3.45 -4.92
CA ALA A 132 -16.56 2.35 -5.86
C ALA A 132 -16.49 1.00 -5.13
N ARG A 133 -17.02 -0.05 -5.77
CA ARG A 133 -16.92 -1.43 -5.30
C ARG A 133 -16.29 -2.32 -6.36
N PHE A 134 -15.22 -2.99 -6.00
CA PHE A 134 -14.52 -3.98 -6.80
C PHE A 134 -15.00 -5.37 -6.37
N SER A 135 -15.50 -6.17 -7.31
CA SER A 135 -16.16 -7.44 -6.99
C SER A 135 -15.18 -8.42 -6.34
N PRO A 136 -15.51 -9.03 -5.18
CA PRO A 136 -14.70 -10.06 -4.53
C PRO A 136 -14.32 -11.23 -5.44
N GLU A 137 -15.19 -11.58 -6.39
CA GLU A 137 -14.95 -12.66 -7.36
C GLU A 137 -13.73 -12.42 -8.27
N LEU A 138 -13.31 -11.16 -8.44
CA LEU A 138 -12.19 -10.79 -9.30
C LEU A 138 -10.81 -10.94 -8.62
N TRP A 139 -10.79 -11.17 -7.31
CA TRP A 139 -9.55 -11.15 -6.52
C TRP A 139 -9.54 -12.16 -5.39
N ASP A 140 -10.35 -13.22 -5.44
CA ASP A 140 -10.39 -14.25 -4.39
C ASP A 140 -8.96 -14.71 -4.02
N LYS A 141 -8.63 -14.54 -2.73
CA LYS A 141 -7.31 -14.80 -2.12
C LYS A 141 -6.12 -14.03 -2.69
N LYS A 142 -6.30 -12.99 -3.51
CA LYS A 142 -5.21 -12.18 -4.06
C LYS A 142 -4.94 -10.94 -3.20
N GLU A 143 -3.72 -10.43 -3.24
CA GLU A 143 -3.40 -9.11 -2.68
C GLU A 143 -4.00 -8.00 -3.55
N LEU A 144 -4.41 -6.90 -2.91
CA LEU A 144 -5.03 -5.76 -3.57
C LEU A 144 -4.16 -4.51 -3.44
N TYR A 145 -3.93 -3.85 -4.58
CA TYR A 145 -3.31 -2.53 -4.63
C TYR A 145 -4.21 -1.54 -5.33
N LEU A 146 -4.23 -0.31 -4.81
CA LEU A 146 -4.92 0.82 -5.41
C LEU A 146 -3.88 1.76 -5.98
N VAL A 147 -3.97 2.07 -7.28
CA VAL A 147 -3.13 3.09 -7.91
C VAL A 147 -3.99 4.02 -8.76
N LYS A 148 -3.49 5.23 -9.01
CA LYS A 148 -4.11 6.18 -9.94
C LYS A 148 -3.35 6.11 -11.26
N SER A 149 -4.04 5.98 -12.40
CA SER A 149 -3.42 5.86 -13.74
C SER A 149 -2.42 6.97 -14.05
N SER A 150 -2.68 8.19 -13.57
CA SER A 150 -1.85 9.39 -13.73
C SER A 150 -2.19 10.40 -12.63
N SER A 151 -1.34 11.41 -12.44
CA SER A 151 -1.56 12.53 -11.51
C SER A 151 -2.57 13.58 -12.01
N THR A 152 -3.36 13.28 -13.05
CA THR A 152 -4.38 14.17 -13.62
C THR A 152 -5.77 13.75 -13.13
N ASP A 153 -6.67 14.71 -12.89
CA ASP A 153 -7.96 14.46 -12.27
C ASP A 153 -8.86 13.49 -13.04
N ASP A 154 -8.81 13.56 -14.37
CA ASP A 154 -9.70 12.81 -15.28
C ASP A 154 -9.31 11.33 -15.49
N GLU A 155 -8.15 10.91 -14.97
CA GLU A 155 -7.63 9.56 -15.23
C GLU A 155 -8.17 8.55 -14.21
N PRO A 156 -8.49 7.31 -14.61
CA PRO A 156 -9.19 6.35 -13.76
C PRO A 156 -8.31 5.81 -12.63
N PHE A 157 -8.98 5.34 -11.57
CA PHE A 157 -8.35 4.45 -10.60
C PHE A 157 -8.11 3.08 -11.24
N LEU A 158 -6.98 2.48 -10.89
CA LEU A 158 -6.67 1.09 -11.21
C LEU A 158 -6.61 0.29 -9.92
N VAL A 159 -7.25 -0.88 -9.93
CA VAL A 159 -7.03 -1.91 -8.93
C VAL A 159 -6.11 -2.95 -9.54
N VAL A 160 -5.02 -3.26 -8.87
CA VAL A 160 -4.10 -4.34 -9.25
C VAL A 160 -4.27 -5.48 -8.29
N THR A 161 -4.47 -6.68 -8.81
CA THR A 161 -4.45 -7.92 -8.02
C THR A 161 -3.11 -8.59 -8.19
N ARG A 162 -2.57 -9.18 -7.12
CA ARG A 162 -1.35 -10.00 -7.14
C ARG A 162 -1.65 -11.35 -6.55
N ASP A 163 -1.36 -12.39 -7.32
CA ASP A 163 -1.39 -13.76 -6.81
C ASP A 163 0.01 -14.14 -6.31
N ASN A 164 0.14 -14.20 -4.98
CA ASN A 164 1.35 -14.57 -4.26
C ASN A 164 1.01 -15.40 -2.99
N ILE A 165 -0.13 -16.09 -3.01
CA ILE A 165 -0.66 -16.81 -1.85
C ILE A 165 0.36 -17.84 -1.36
N PRO A 166 0.68 -17.85 -0.05
CA PRO A 166 1.52 -18.88 0.53
C PRO A 166 0.88 -20.26 0.42
N ASN A 167 1.63 -21.21 -0.12
CA ASN A 167 1.24 -22.61 -0.22
C ASN A 167 2.01 -23.43 0.82
N TYR A 168 1.31 -24.30 1.55
CA TYR A 168 1.87 -25.19 2.56
C TYR A 168 1.93 -26.64 2.10
N GLU A 169 1.73 -26.91 0.81
CA GLU A 169 1.82 -28.25 0.24
C GLU A 169 2.91 -28.31 -0.83
N ASP A 170 3.64 -29.42 -0.89
CA ASP A 170 4.55 -29.70 -2.00
C ASP A 170 3.79 -30.15 -3.27
N GLU A 171 4.53 -30.41 -4.35
CA GLU A 171 3.95 -30.86 -5.63
C GLU A 171 3.24 -32.23 -5.55
N GLN A 172 3.44 -32.99 -4.47
CA GLN A 172 2.80 -34.27 -4.22
C GLN A 172 1.64 -34.18 -3.21
N GLY A 173 1.37 -32.98 -2.67
CA GLY A 173 0.32 -32.73 -1.69
C GLY A 173 0.70 -33.05 -0.25
N PHE A 174 2.00 -33.18 0.06
CA PHE A 174 2.44 -33.31 1.45
C PHE A 174 2.56 -31.95 2.12
N GLU A 175 2.08 -31.86 3.35
CA GLU A 175 2.15 -30.66 4.18
C GLU A 175 3.61 -30.29 4.49
N LEU A 176 3.92 -29.00 4.37
CA LEU A 176 5.22 -28.40 4.60
C LEU A 176 5.19 -27.60 5.90
N ASP A 177 6.25 -27.71 6.69
CA ASP A 177 6.45 -26.89 7.89
C ASP A 177 6.59 -25.39 7.58
N LYS A 178 6.88 -25.04 6.32
CA LYS A 178 7.12 -23.66 5.88
C LYS A 178 6.43 -23.40 4.54
N PRO A 179 5.94 -22.18 4.31
CA PRO A 179 5.26 -21.85 3.07
C PRO A 179 6.23 -21.71 1.89
N ILE A 180 5.79 -22.19 0.74
CA ILE A 180 6.27 -21.79 -0.57
C ILE A 180 5.43 -20.60 -1.02
N TYR A 181 6.08 -19.51 -1.42
CA TYR A 181 5.39 -18.34 -1.97
C TYR A 181 6.26 -17.68 -3.03
N GLY A 182 5.60 -16.92 -3.89
CA GLY A 182 6.17 -16.14 -4.96
C GLY A 182 5.07 -15.65 -5.89
N THR A 183 5.33 -14.59 -6.62
CA THR A 183 4.32 -14.00 -7.50
C THR A 183 4.14 -14.83 -8.76
N THR A 184 2.90 -15.24 -9.03
CA THR A 184 2.51 -16.03 -10.20
C THR A 184 1.82 -15.18 -11.25
N GLU A 185 0.97 -14.24 -10.83
CA GLU A 185 0.15 -13.44 -11.74
C GLU A 185 -0.12 -12.05 -11.18
N PHE A 186 -0.21 -11.08 -12.09
CA PHE A 186 -0.91 -9.82 -11.85
C PHE A 186 -2.06 -9.62 -12.83
N GLN A 187 -3.15 -9.05 -12.33
CA GLN A 187 -4.24 -8.53 -13.17
C GLN A 187 -4.50 -7.07 -12.82
N VAL A 188 -4.88 -6.27 -13.81
CA VAL A 188 -5.10 -4.84 -13.65
C VAL A 188 -6.50 -4.50 -14.13
N PHE A 189 -7.27 -3.80 -13.29
CA PHE A 189 -8.64 -3.43 -13.54
C PHE A 189 -8.80 -1.92 -13.49
N GLU A 190 -9.34 -1.34 -14.55
CA GLU A 190 -9.60 0.08 -14.67
C GLU A 190 -11.04 0.41 -14.27
N LEU A 191 -11.21 1.43 -13.44
CA LEU A 191 -12.53 1.97 -13.10
C LEU A 191 -13.09 2.75 -14.28
N VAL A 192 -14.13 2.21 -14.93
CA VAL A 192 -14.75 2.80 -16.13
C VAL A 192 -15.82 3.82 -15.74
N SER A 193 -16.64 3.49 -14.74
CA SER A 193 -17.72 4.36 -14.28
C SER A 193 -18.24 3.96 -12.92
N THR A 194 -18.87 4.93 -12.26
CA THR A 194 -19.62 4.78 -11.01
C THR A 194 -21.02 5.33 -11.19
N ALA A 195 -22.04 4.67 -10.66
CA ALA A 195 -23.41 5.14 -10.69
C ALA A 195 -24.13 4.85 -9.36
N GLY A 196 -25.18 5.64 -9.10
CA GLY A 196 -26.00 5.55 -7.90
C GLY A 196 -25.61 6.52 -6.80
N GLY A 197 -26.37 6.52 -5.70
CA GLY A 197 -26.18 7.42 -4.55
C GLY A 197 -25.42 6.75 -3.39
N GLU A 198 -25.24 7.46 -2.29
CA GLU A 198 -24.48 7.00 -1.10
C GLU A 198 -24.88 5.60 -0.59
N LYS A 199 -26.16 5.22 -0.75
CA LYS A 199 -26.71 3.93 -0.29
C LYS A 199 -26.55 2.79 -1.29
N GLU A 200 -26.47 3.09 -2.58
CA GLU A 200 -26.43 2.10 -3.66
C GLU A 200 -25.41 2.55 -4.70
N ILE A 201 -24.16 2.15 -4.47
CA ILE A 201 -23.04 2.43 -5.38
C ILE A 201 -22.84 1.21 -6.25
N THR A 202 -22.93 1.42 -7.55
CA THR A 202 -22.55 0.47 -8.59
C THR A 202 -21.30 0.96 -9.30
N SER A 203 -20.40 0.06 -9.63
CA SER A 203 -19.13 0.40 -10.28
C SER A 203 -18.84 -0.58 -11.39
N ARG A 204 -18.37 -0.07 -12.53
CA ARG A 204 -17.95 -0.88 -13.65
C ARG A 204 -16.43 -0.90 -13.72
N TRP A 205 -15.87 -2.09 -13.62
CA TRP A 205 -14.44 -2.33 -13.77
C TRP A 205 -14.18 -3.08 -15.07
N LYS A 206 -13.10 -2.72 -15.75
CA LYS A 206 -12.64 -3.40 -16.97
C LYS A 206 -11.22 -3.88 -16.77
N GLU A 207 -11.00 -5.18 -16.96
CA GLU A 207 -9.64 -5.71 -17.00
C GLU A 207 -8.89 -5.12 -18.21
N ILE A 208 -7.68 -4.62 -17.95
CA ILE A 208 -6.75 -4.17 -18.99
C ILE A 208 -5.56 -5.12 -19.02
N LYS A 209 -5.15 -5.50 -20.24
CA LYS A 209 -4.00 -6.38 -20.47
C LYS A 209 -2.76 -5.61 -20.95
N ASN A 210 -2.86 -4.29 -21.05
CA ASN A 210 -1.78 -3.44 -21.55
C ASN A 210 -1.79 -2.09 -20.82
N LEU A 211 -0.66 -1.73 -20.21
CA LEU A 211 -0.49 -0.44 -19.51
C LEU A 211 -0.12 0.71 -20.47
N GLY A 212 0.08 0.43 -21.74
CA GLY A 212 0.60 1.35 -22.74
C GLY A 212 1.98 1.84 -22.34
N SER A 213 2.15 3.14 -22.27
CA SER A 213 3.38 3.82 -21.87
C SER A 213 3.49 4.02 -20.34
N ARG A 214 2.66 3.37 -19.54
CA ARG A 214 2.72 3.39 -18.07
C ARG A 214 3.52 2.20 -17.52
N SER A 215 4.06 2.37 -16.32
CA SER A 215 4.63 1.31 -15.49
C SER A 215 4.09 1.43 -14.08
N ILE A 216 3.82 0.30 -13.43
CA ILE A 216 3.31 0.26 -12.05
C ILE A 216 4.43 -0.24 -11.14
N PHE A 217 4.54 0.32 -9.95
CA PHE A 217 5.48 -0.09 -8.90
C PHE A 217 4.69 -0.46 -7.66
N LEU A 218 4.84 -1.69 -7.17
CA LEU A 218 4.11 -2.27 -6.06
C LEU A 218 5.05 -2.85 -5.01
N GLY A 219 4.62 -2.87 -3.77
CA GLY A 219 5.37 -3.45 -2.68
C GLY A 219 4.80 -3.07 -1.34
N HIS A 220 5.46 -3.51 -0.28
CA HIS A 220 4.96 -3.40 1.09
C HIS A 220 4.61 -1.96 1.49
N SER A 221 5.48 -1.00 1.15
CA SER A 221 5.34 0.39 1.60
C SER A 221 4.80 1.34 0.54
N SER A 222 4.58 0.90 -0.70
CA SER A 222 4.17 1.80 -1.77
C SER A 222 3.51 1.10 -2.94
N SER A 223 2.45 1.72 -3.45
CA SER A 223 1.90 1.44 -4.77
C SER A 223 1.78 2.74 -5.56
N MET A 224 2.24 2.73 -6.81
CA MET A 224 2.16 3.89 -7.70
C MET A 224 2.14 3.46 -9.17
N CYS A 225 1.54 4.30 -10.01
CA CYS A 225 1.59 4.17 -11.46
C CYS A 225 2.27 5.42 -12.02
N LEU A 226 3.24 5.22 -12.92
CA LEU A 226 4.05 6.29 -13.49
C LEU A 226 4.05 6.21 -15.01
N GLN A 227 3.97 7.38 -15.64
CA GLN A 227 4.13 7.51 -17.08
C GLN A 227 5.62 7.43 -17.44
N ASN A 228 5.97 6.61 -18.44
CA ASN A 228 7.39 6.32 -18.74
C ASN A 228 8.22 7.51 -19.19
N ASN A 229 7.62 8.56 -19.75
CA ASN A 229 8.34 9.79 -20.07
C ASN A 229 8.81 10.57 -18.83
N LYS A 230 8.35 10.19 -17.63
CA LYS A 230 8.78 10.74 -16.34
C LYS A 230 9.77 9.82 -15.59
N LEU A 231 10.20 8.72 -16.21
CA LEU A 231 11.00 7.68 -15.54
C LEU A 231 12.46 7.69 -15.96
N ALA A 232 13.31 7.16 -15.07
CA ALA A 232 14.73 6.97 -15.33
C ALA A 232 14.97 6.00 -16.51
N PRO A 233 16.11 6.12 -17.22
CA PRO A 233 16.50 5.14 -18.24
C PRO A 233 16.51 3.72 -17.65
N GLY A 234 15.94 2.76 -18.39
CA GLY A 234 15.89 1.35 -18.00
C GLY A 234 14.51 0.88 -17.50
N ILE A 235 13.58 1.79 -17.20
CA ILE A 235 12.19 1.42 -16.90
C ILE A 235 11.43 1.09 -18.18
N LYS A 236 10.85 -0.10 -18.23
CA LYS A 236 10.17 -0.67 -19.39
C LYS A 236 8.66 -0.39 -19.32
N PRO A 237 8.05 0.21 -20.35
CA PRO A 237 6.61 0.45 -20.37
C PRO A 237 5.86 -0.87 -20.41
N GLY A 238 4.62 -0.90 -19.91
CA GLY A 238 3.83 -2.13 -19.89
C GLY A 238 4.19 -3.11 -18.76
N HIS A 239 5.08 -2.72 -17.83
CA HIS A 239 5.56 -3.60 -16.78
C HIS A 239 5.07 -3.17 -15.39
N ILE A 240 4.91 -4.18 -14.53
CA ILE A 240 4.69 -4.03 -13.09
C ILE A 240 6.00 -4.42 -12.41
N TYR A 241 6.56 -3.51 -11.64
CA TYR A 241 7.74 -3.70 -10.81
C TYR A 241 7.26 -4.00 -9.41
N PHE A 242 7.70 -5.08 -8.80
CA PHE A 242 7.20 -5.49 -7.49
C PHE A 242 8.33 -5.86 -6.54
N THR A 243 8.12 -5.57 -5.26
CA THR A 243 8.96 -6.06 -4.17
C THR A 243 8.22 -7.08 -3.32
N ASP A 244 8.96 -7.76 -2.46
CA ASP A 244 8.43 -8.78 -1.58
C ASP A 244 7.60 -8.15 -0.46
N ASP A 245 6.31 -8.46 -0.45
CA ASP A 245 5.34 -7.99 0.53
C ASP A 245 4.47 -9.11 1.10
N ALA A 246 4.85 -10.37 0.85
CA ALA A 246 4.21 -11.56 1.39
C ALA A 246 4.59 -11.78 2.87
N TRP A 247 4.40 -10.74 3.69
CA TRP A 247 4.84 -10.67 5.09
C TRP A 247 4.43 -11.89 5.88
N ALA A 248 3.14 -12.26 5.83
CA ALA A 248 2.60 -13.41 6.54
C ALA A 248 3.34 -14.72 6.21
N ALA A 249 3.87 -14.85 5.00
CA ALA A 249 4.62 -16.01 4.57
C ALA A 249 6.06 -16.00 5.10
N TYR A 250 6.75 -14.86 4.96
CA TYR A 250 8.19 -14.83 5.18
C TYR A 250 8.60 -14.61 6.63
N VAL A 251 7.68 -14.23 7.52
CA VAL A 251 7.92 -14.28 8.97
C VAL A 251 8.10 -15.69 9.50
N GLU A 252 7.49 -16.67 8.84
CA GLU A 252 7.61 -18.09 9.16
C GLU A 252 8.92 -18.68 8.63
N ILE A 253 9.61 -17.94 7.76
CA ILE A 253 10.87 -18.35 7.14
C ILE A 253 12.05 -17.75 7.91
N PRO A 254 12.99 -18.57 8.42
CA PRO A 254 14.11 -18.08 9.22
C PRO A 254 14.97 -17.02 8.52
N GLU A 255 15.12 -17.12 7.21
CA GLU A 255 15.90 -16.22 6.38
C GLU A 255 15.20 -14.86 6.14
N GLY A 256 13.88 -14.79 6.35
CA GLY A 256 13.05 -13.60 6.10
C GLY A 256 12.56 -13.47 4.65
N GLY A 257 12.04 -12.28 4.34
CA GLY A 257 11.53 -11.92 3.01
C GLY A 257 12.61 -11.37 2.09
N GLY A 258 12.22 -11.01 0.88
CA GLY A 258 13.09 -10.40 -0.13
C GLY A 258 13.40 -11.31 -1.33
N LYS A 259 12.79 -12.50 -1.41
CA LYS A 259 12.95 -13.39 -2.56
C LYS A 259 11.95 -13.07 -3.68
N ASP A 260 10.78 -12.53 -3.34
CA ASP A 260 9.71 -12.25 -4.30
C ASP A 260 9.81 -10.82 -4.87
N ILE A 261 10.90 -10.55 -5.60
CA ILE A 261 11.21 -9.25 -6.20
C ILE A 261 11.42 -9.43 -7.71
N GLY A 262 10.73 -8.63 -8.52
CA GLY A 262 10.80 -8.82 -9.96
C GLY A 262 10.13 -7.73 -10.78
N LEU A 263 10.07 -8.01 -12.08
CA LEU A 263 9.28 -7.28 -13.05
C LEU A 263 8.34 -8.24 -13.78
N TYR A 264 7.10 -7.83 -13.98
CA TYR A 264 6.06 -8.58 -14.66
C TYR A 264 5.63 -7.83 -15.92
N ASN A 265 5.69 -8.50 -17.07
CA ASN A 265 5.16 -7.94 -18.31
C ASN A 265 3.66 -8.25 -18.40
N LEU A 266 2.81 -7.23 -18.30
CA LEU A 266 1.35 -7.42 -18.23
C LEU A 266 0.76 -8.05 -19.49
N GLU A 267 1.28 -7.68 -20.67
CA GLU A 267 0.78 -8.15 -21.96
C GLU A 267 1.14 -9.62 -22.21
N LYS A 268 2.35 -10.01 -21.82
CA LYS A 268 2.86 -11.37 -22.02
C LYS A 268 2.54 -12.32 -20.85
N GLY A 269 2.20 -11.79 -19.69
CA GLY A 269 1.96 -12.58 -18.48
C GLY A 269 3.20 -13.30 -17.97
N VAL A 270 4.37 -12.67 -18.06
CA VAL A 270 5.65 -13.29 -17.66
C VAL A 270 6.39 -12.46 -16.63
N THR A 271 6.90 -13.14 -15.60
CA THR A 271 7.83 -12.60 -14.60
C THR A 271 9.27 -12.69 -15.07
N ALA A 272 10.11 -11.77 -14.60
CA ALA A 272 11.55 -11.82 -14.72
C ALA A 272 12.21 -11.21 -13.47
N PRO A 273 13.46 -11.60 -13.14
CA PRO A 273 14.20 -10.98 -12.04
C PRO A 273 14.39 -9.48 -12.26
N LEU A 274 14.34 -8.71 -11.16
CA LEU A 274 14.57 -7.26 -11.20
C LEU A 274 16.04 -6.93 -11.50
N TYR A 275 16.95 -7.70 -10.92
CA TYR A 275 18.39 -7.54 -11.05
C TYR A 275 19.08 -8.91 -11.02
N ASP A 276 20.25 -8.99 -11.64
CA ASP A 276 21.10 -10.18 -11.61
C ASP A 276 22.15 -10.03 -10.50
N ALA A 277 21.72 -10.24 -9.25
CA ALA A 277 22.58 -10.17 -8.07
C ALA A 277 22.08 -11.16 -7.00
N PRO A 278 22.94 -11.55 -6.03
CA PRO A 278 22.54 -12.44 -4.95
C PRO A 278 21.36 -11.87 -4.15
N LEU A 279 20.44 -12.75 -3.75
CA LEU A 279 19.30 -12.41 -2.91
C LEU A 279 19.77 -11.79 -1.59
N ARG A 280 19.09 -10.71 -1.19
CA ARG A 280 19.26 -10.06 0.11
C ARG A 280 17.98 -10.27 0.89
N LEU A 281 18.04 -11.17 1.86
CA LEU A 281 16.89 -11.51 2.68
C LEU A 281 16.91 -10.70 3.98
N SER A 282 15.73 -10.27 4.42
CA SER A 282 15.55 -9.52 5.66
C SER A 282 14.19 -9.83 6.28
N ARG A 283 14.16 -9.90 7.62
CA ARG A 283 12.91 -10.04 8.37
C ARG A 283 12.25 -8.70 8.70
N THR A 284 12.99 -7.61 8.67
CA THR A 284 12.53 -6.31 9.22
C THR A 284 12.67 -5.16 8.24
N CYS A 285 13.30 -5.39 7.08
CA CYS A 285 13.52 -4.36 6.06
C CYS A 285 12.97 -4.83 4.71
N PRO A 286 11.64 -4.69 4.48
CA PRO A 286 11.10 -4.92 3.15
C PRO A 286 11.72 -3.94 2.15
N SER A 287 11.87 -4.38 0.90
CA SER A 287 12.44 -3.53 -0.16
C SER A 287 11.51 -2.37 -0.48
N LEU A 288 12.08 -1.16 -0.60
CA LEU A 288 11.35 0.09 -0.80
C LEU A 288 11.59 0.67 -2.20
N TRP A 289 10.51 1.17 -2.81
CA TRP A 289 10.61 2.04 -3.98
C TRP A 289 10.91 3.48 -3.58
N ILE A 290 11.94 4.06 -4.21
CA ILE A 290 12.30 5.46 -4.02
C ILE A 290 12.05 6.19 -5.34
N THR A 291 11.17 7.17 -5.32
CA THR A 291 10.98 8.09 -6.44
C THR A 291 11.94 9.28 -6.28
N PRO A 292 12.87 9.49 -7.22
CA PRO A 292 13.67 10.71 -7.22
C PRO A 292 12.76 11.91 -7.51
N ASN A 293 13.07 13.03 -6.86
CA ASN A 293 12.40 14.30 -7.13
C ASN A 293 13.07 14.93 -8.34
N PHE A 294 12.31 15.13 -9.41
CA PHE A 294 12.66 16.08 -10.44
C PHE A 294 11.88 17.37 -10.20
#